data_AF-A0A9Q4F0E7-F1
#
_entry.id   AF-A0A9Q4F0E7-F1
#
_cell.length_a   1.000
_cell.length_b   1.000
_cell.length_c   1.000
_cell.angle_alpha   90.00
_cell.angle_beta   90.00
_cell.angle_gamma   90.00
#
_symmetry.space_group_name_H-M   'P 1'
#
loop_
_entity.id
_entity.type
_entity.pdbx_description
1 polymer ?
#
loop_
_entity_poly.entity_id
_entity_poly.type
_entity_poly.pdbx_seq_one_letter_code
_entity_poly.pdbx_strand_id
1 'polypeptide(L)'
;MKEDFYKVKTTYNLCKEMCSGIGLEISKSSVYEDNNNIEISSFEILFPNKVIRVDFSDNTQEKVVCDDKDKFDLQRGLFVALSKKMYKDKYTLEGIEHMATELSYQKKYVKMVDKAIKEHDRKLVEEENKKHEEAMKKRLAHDRKVKRDKKKRERAINIQKEAYVRAMKEIGDLHKENEKGE
;
A
#
# COMPACT_ATOMS: atom_id res chain seq x y z
N MET A 1 -4.44 -19.40 -78.28
CA MET A 1 -4.21 -19.46 -76.82
C MET A 1 -3.89 -18.06 -76.30
N LYS A 2 -4.89 -17.36 -75.76
CA LYS A 2 -4.70 -16.29 -74.77
C LYS A 2 -5.91 -16.39 -73.84
N GLU A 3 -5.66 -16.91 -72.64
CA GLU A 3 -6.66 -17.06 -71.59
C GLU A 3 -6.82 -15.72 -70.89
N ASP A 4 -8.02 -15.16 -70.94
CA ASP A 4 -8.37 -13.94 -70.22
C ASP A 4 -8.65 -14.29 -68.76
N PHE A 5 -7.66 -14.02 -67.91
CA PHE A 5 -7.75 -14.13 -66.45
C PHE A 5 -8.70 -13.05 -65.91
N TYR A 6 -9.94 -13.41 -65.63
CA TYR A 6 -10.90 -12.55 -64.93
C TYR A 6 -10.36 -12.26 -63.51
N LYS A 7 -9.99 -11.01 -63.26
CA LYS A 7 -9.60 -10.51 -61.94
C LYS A 7 -10.83 -10.51 -61.04
N VAL A 8 -10.94 -11.53 -60.18
CA VAL A 8 -11.96 -11.57 -59.11
C VAL A 8 -11.69 -10.42 -58.15
N LYS A 9 -12.53 -9.39 -58.17
CA LYS A 9 -12.53 -8.34 -57.14
C LYS A 9 -12.92 -8.98 -55.81
N THR A 10 -12.03 -8.94 -54.82
CA THR A 10 -12.31 -9.37 -53.46
C THR A 10 -13.42 -8.51 -52.83
N THR A 11 -14.25 -9.13 -52.00
CA THR A 11 -15.37 -8.49 -51.27
C THR A 11 -14.94 -7.23 -50.52
N TYR A 12 -13.70 -7.19 -50.02
CA TYR A 12 -13.09 -6.02 -49.39
C TYR A 12 -13.01 -4.78 -50.31
N ASN A 13 -12.64 -4.97 -51.58
CA ASN A 13 -12.54 -3.88 -52.54
C ASN A 13 -13.93 -3.39 -52.97
N LEU A 14 -14.90 -4.29 -53.05
CA LEU A 14 -16.30 -3.95 -53.33
C LEU A 14 -16.90 -3.12 -52.18
N CYS A 15 -16.68 -3.50 -50.92
CA CYS A 15 -17.10 -2.73 -49.75
C CYS A 15 -16.43 -1.34 -49.69
N LYS A 16 -15.13 -1.25 -50.04
CA LYS A 16 -14.42 0.04 -50.05
C LYS A 16 -14.98 0.99 -51.11
N GLU A 17 -15.30 0.50 -52.31
CA GLU A 17 -15.94 1.28 -53.37
C GLU A 17 -17.35 1.74 -52.95
N MET A 18 -18.16 0.85 -52.36
CA MET A 18 -19.50 1.19 -51.86
C MET A 18 -19.50 2.25 -50.74
N CYS A 19 -18.55 2.16 -49.81
CA CYS A 19 -18.45 3.13 -48.71
C CYS A 19 -17.87 4.48 -49.14
N SER A 20 -17.11 4.54 -50.25
CA SER A 20 -16.56 5.80 -50.77
C SER A 20 -17.57 6.64 -51.55
N GLY A 21 -18.66 6.05 -52.04
CA GLY A 21 -19.71 6.74 -52.80
C GLY A 21 -20.88 7.25 -51.95
N ILE A 22 -20.99 6.78 -50.71
CA ILE A 22 -21.98 7.26 -49.76
C ILE A 22 -21.25 8.27 -48.88
N GLY A 23 -21.63 9.54 -48.96
CA GLY A 23 -21.23 10.59 -48.02
C GLY A 23 -21.77 10.36 -46.61
N LEU A 24 -21.72 9.10 -46.12
CA LEU A 24 -21.73 8.81 -44.72
C LEU A 24 -20.38 9.29 -44.22
N GLU A 25 -20.34 10.51 -43.73
CA GLU A 25 -19.49 10.80 -42.60
C GLU A 25 -19.76 9.67 -41.60
N ILE A 26 -18.83 8.72 -41.53
CA ILE A 26 -18.74 7.85 -40.37
C ILE A 26 -18.49 8.85 -39.26
N SER A 27 -19.57 9.29 -38.62
CA SER A 27 -19.54 10.07 -37.40
C SER A 27 -18.56 9.30 -36.55
N LYS A 28 -17.37 9.86 -36.34
CA LYS A 28 -16.33 9.27 -35.51
C LYS A 28 -17.07 8.86 -34.24
N SER A 29 -17.27 7.56 -34.05
CA SER A 29 -17.91 7.04 -32.85
C SER A 29 -17.19 7.72 -31.72
N SER A 30 -17.89 8.50 -30.91
CA SER A 30 -17.32 9.44 -29.94
C SER A 30 -16.18 8.77 -29.20
N VAL A 31 -14.96 9.00 -29.68
CA VAL A 31 -13.75 8.68 -28.95
C VAL A 31 -13.86 9.66 -27.81
N TYR A 32 -14.32 9.19 -26.65
CA TYR A 32 -14.40 9.99 -25.44
C TYR A 32 -13.08 10.76 -25.36
N GLU A 33 -13.16 12.09 -25.38
CA GLU A 33 -11.99 12.94 -25.35
C GLU A 33 -11.22 12.65 -24.06
N ASP A 34 -10.23 11.77 -24.15
CA ASP A 34 -9.35 11.31 -23.06
C ASP A 34 -8.31 12.40 -22.72
N ASN A 35 -8.74 13.66 -22.66
CA ASN A 35 -7.87 14.80 -22.35
C ASN A 35 -7.74 15.06 -20.85
N ASN A 36 -8.29 14.21 -20.00
CA ASN A 36 -8.14 14.33 -18.57
C ASN A 36 -6.91 13.52 -18.11
N ASN A 37 -5.84 14.24 -17.75
CA ASN A 37 -4.64 13.71 -17.11
C ASN A 37 -4.91 13.32 -15.64
N ILE A 38 -5.99 12.56 -15.41
CA ILE A 38 -6.41 12.10 -14.08
C ILE A 38 -5.56 10.90 -13.71
N GLU A 39 -4.89 10.97 -12.57
CA GLU A 39 -4.16 9.86 -11.99
C GLU A 39 -4.52 9.68 -10.51
N ILE A 40 -4.56 8.44 -10.04
CA ILE A 40 -4.70 8.12 -8.62
C ILE A 40 -3.35 8.37 -7.94
N SER A 41 -3.33 9.26 -6.96
CA SER A 41 -2.15 9.55 -6.15
C SER A 41 -2.03 8.57 -4.99
N SER A 42 -3.12 8.41 -4.23
CA SER A 42 -3.21 7.42 -3.14
C SER A 42 -4.66 7.15 -2.78
N PHE A 43 -4.90 6.16 -1.92
CA PHE A 43 -6.21 5.93 -1.32
C PHE A 43 -6.06 5.52 0.14
N GLU A 44 -7.12 5.73 0.91
CA GLU A 44 -7.24 5.37 2.32
C GLU A 44 -8.54 4.58 2.54
N ILE A 45 -8.46 3.45 3.23
CA ILE A 45 -9.64 2.68 3.66
C ILE A 45 -10.11 3.27 5.00
N LEU A 46 -11.15 4.11 4.97
CA LEU A 46 -11.69 4.76 6.15
C LEU A 46 -12.51 3.80 7.03
N PHE A 47 -13.24 2.88 6.39
CA PHE A 47 -13.96 1.84 7.08
C PHE A 47 -13.74 0.51 6.35
N PRO A 48 -13.18 -0.51 7.02
CA PRO A 48 -12.89 -1.80 6.40
C PRO A 48 -14.11 -2.37 5.68
N ASN A 49 -13.92 -2.81 4.44
CA ASN A 49 -14.94 -3.42 3.59
C ASN A 49 -16.19 -2.54 3.34
N LYS A 50 -16.09 -1.21 3.50
CA LYS A 50 -17.24 -0.33 3.24
C LYS A 50 -16.87 1.00 2.60
N VAL A 51 -15.90 1.72 3.16
CA VAL A 51 -15.65 3.11 2.76
C VAL A 51 -14.20 3.31 2.39
N ILE A 52 -13.99 3.85 1.19
CA ILE A 52 -12.69 4.26 0.68
C ILE A 52 -12.70 5.76 0.34
N ARG A 53 -11.59 6.43 0.61
CA ARG A 53 -11.29 7.78 0.11
C ARG A 53 -10.15 7.66 -0.89
N VAL A 54 -10.31 8.24 -2.07
CA VAL A 54 -9.32 8.23 -3.13
C VAL A 54 -8.85 9.66 -3.37
N ASP A 55 -7.54 9.86 -3.37
CA ASP A 55 -6.89 11.13 -3.59
C ASP A 55 -6.26 11.12 -5.00
N PHE A 56 -6.62 12.12 -5.81
CA PHE A 56 -6.13 12.26 -7.19
C PHE A 56 -4.95 13.21 -7.29
N SER A 57 -4.22 13.15 -8.42
CA SER A 57 -3.06 14.01 -8.70
C SER A 57 -3.38 15.51 -8.74
N ASP A 58 -4.64 15.88 -8.98
CA ASP A 58 -5.12 17.26 -8.98
C ASP A 58 -5.52 17.78 -7.59
N ASN A 59 -5.13 17.07 -6.53
CA ASN A 59 -5.49 17.33 -5.13
C ASN A 59 -6.99 17.28 -4.82
N THR A 60 -7.80 16.70 -5.71
CA THR A 60 -9.19 16.41 -5.41
C THR A 60 -9.35 15.04 -4.78
N GLN A 61 -10.47 14.86 -4.07
CA GLN A 61 -10.76 13.63 -3.34
C GLN A 61 -12.16 13.13 -3.70
N GLU A 62 -12.29 11.82 -3.86
CA GLU A 62 -13.60 11.17 -3.98
C GLU A 62 -13.78 10.11 -2.89
N LYS A 63 -14.95 10.17 -2.24
CA LYS A 63 -15.39 9.17 -1.29
C LYS A 63 -16.37 8.22 -1.98
N VAL A 64 -16.10 6.92 -1.83
CA VAL A 64 -16.96 5.84 -2.32
C VAL A 64 -17.37 4.97 -1.13
N VAL A 65 -18.65 4.62 -1.11
CA VAL A 65 -19.27 3.82 -0.05
C VAL A 65 -19.92 2.62 -0.71
N CYS A 66 -19.60 1.43 -0.23
CA CYS A 66 -20.26 0.19 -0.61
C CYS A 66 -21.56 0.03 0.20
N ASP A 67 -22.65 -0.33 -0.47
CA ASP A 67 -23.90 -0.67 0.19
C ASP A 67 -23.74 -2.00 0.96
N ASP A 68 -24.51 -2.17 2.04
CA ASP A 68 -24.47 -3.38 2.87
C ASP A 68 -24.99 -4.63 2.14
N LYS A 69 -25.72 -4.45 1.04
CA LYS A 69 -26.18 -5.55 0.16
C LYS A 69 -25.11 -6.01 -0.81
N ASP A 70 -24.12 -5.18 -1.10
CA ASP A 70 -23.10 -5.45 -2.11
C ASP A 70 -21.87 -6.13 -1.50
N LYS A 71 -21.19 -6.92 -2.32
CA LYS A 71 -19.87 -7.47 -1.95
C LYS A 71 -18.81 -6.39 -2.17
N PHE A 72 -18.13 -6.01 -1.09
CA PHE A 72 -17.02 -5.08 -1.19
C PHE A 72 -15.91 -5.61 -2.11
N ASP A 73 -15.53 -4.78 -3.07
CA ASP A 73 -14.40 -4.98 -3.97
C ASP A 73 -13.62 -3.67 -4.07
N LEU A 74 -12.38 -3.69 -3.58
CA LEU A 74 -11.49 -2.52 -3.58
C LEU A 74 -11.18 -2.05 -5.01
N GLN A 75 -10.92 -2.98 -5.93
CA GLN A 75 -10.57 -2.66 -7.31
C GLN A 75 -11.75 -1.99 -8.00
N ARG A 76 -12.95 -2.56 -7.82
CA ARG A 76 -14.20 -1.97 -8.31
C ARG A 76 -14.44 -0.60 -7.72
N GLY A 77 -14.24 -0.42 -6.40
CA GLY A 77 -14.39 0.86 -5.72
C GLY A 77 -13.47 1.95 -6.28
N LEU A 78 -12.23 1.60 -6.64
CA LEU A 78 -11.29 2.53 -7.28
C LEU A 78 -11.74 2.94 -8.69
N PHE A 79 -12.31 2.02 -9.47
CA PHE A 79 -12.92 2.36 -10.77
C PHE A 79 -14.14 3.27 -10.62
N VAL A 80 -14.99 3.02 -9.61
CA VAL A 80 -16.15 3.88 -9.32
C VAL A 80 -15.69 5.29 -8.94
N ALA A 81 -14.62 5.42 -8.14
CA ALA A 81 -14.03 6.71 -7.82
C ALA A 81 -13.54 7.46 -9.08
N LEU A 82 -12.85 6.75 -9.98
CA LEU A 82 -12.40 7.30 -11.28
C LEU A 82 -13.59 7.77 -12.13
N SER A 83 -14.61 6.94 -12.29
CA SER A 83 -15.80 7.30 -13.08
C SER A 83 -16.56 8.47 -12.48
N LYS A 84 -16.68 8.52 -11.15
CA LYS A 84 -17.29 9.66 -10.47
C LYS A 84 -16.50 10.94 -10.73
N LYS A 85 -15.17 10.89 -10.60
CA LYS A 85 -14.31 12.05 -10.90
C LYS A 85 -14.46 12.55 -12.35
N MET A 86 -14.60 11.64 -13.31
CA MET A 86 -14.67 11.97 -14.74
C MET A 86 -16.07 12.39 -15.21
N TYR A 87 -17.12 11.82 -14.64
CA TYR A 87 -18.45 11.86 -15.25
C TYR A 87 -19.58 12.26 -14.30
N LYS A 88 -19.28 12.72 -13.08
CA LYS A 88 -20.28 13.14 -12.08
C LYS A 88 -21.33 14.11 -12.63
N ASP A 89 -20.90 15.06 -13.45
CA ASP A 89 -21.79 16.10 -14.00
C ASP A 89 -22.45 15.68 -15.32
N LYS A 90 -22.08 14.51 -15.87
CA LYS A 90 -22.54 14.03 -17.18
C LYS A 90 -23.54 12.88 -17.09
N TYR A 91 -23.39 11.99 -16.11
CA TYR A 91 -24.19 10.77 -16.00
C TYR A 91 -24.86 10.63 -14.63
N THR A 92 -25.94 9.84 -14.61
CA THR A 92 -26.60 9.39 -13.37
C THR A 92 -25.70 8.42 -12.60
N LEU A 93 -26.11 8.04 -11.38
CA LEU A 93 -25.38 7.04 -10.57
C LEU A 93 -25.21 5.71 -11.32
N GLU A 94 -26.27 5.20 -11.94
CA GLU A 94 -26.24 3.99 -12.76
C GLU A 94 -25.28 4.14 -13.96
N GLY A 95 -25.27 5.32 -14.58
CA GLY A 95 -24.32 5.62 -15.66
C GLY A 95 -22.87 5.67 -15.17
N ILE A 96 -22.62 6.19 -13.97
CA ILE A 96 -21.28 6.19 -13.35
C ILE A 96 -20.82 4.76 -13.09
N GLU A 97 -21.69 3.89 -12.59
CA GLU A 97 -21.36 2.46 -12.39
C GLU A 97 -21.07 1.74 -13.70
N HIS A 98 -21.87 2.01 -14.74
CA HIS A 98 -21.62 1.49 -16.08
C HIS A 98 -20.25 1.95 -16.59
N MET A 99 -19.94 3.25 -16.49
CA MET A 99 -18.64 3.78 -16.89
C MET A 99 -17.49 3.16 -16.08
N ALA A 100 -17.69 2.85 -14.81
CA ALA A 100 -16.67 2.18 -14.00
C ALA A 100 -16.35 0.79 -14.56
N THR A 101 -17.37 0.10 -15.10
CA THR A 101 -17.19 -1.20 -15.76
C THR A 101 -16.42 -1.03 -17.06
N GLU A 102 -16.78 -0.03 -17.87
CA GLU A 102 -16.05 0.28 -19.11
C GLU A 102 -14.58 0.64 -18.84
N LEU A 103 -14.30 1.43 -17.79
CA LEU A 103 -12.93 1.75 -17.38
C LEU A 103 -12.15 0.50 -16.95
N SER A 104 -12.81 -0.50 -16.36
CA SER A 104 -12.16 -1.75 -15.95
C SER A 104 -11.67 -2.61 -17.13
N TYR A 105 -12.22 -2.41 -18.33
CA TYR A 105 -11.75 -3.07 -19.55
C TYR A 105 -10.57 -2.35 -20.21
N GLN A 106 -10.34 -1.09 -19.84
CA GLN A 106 -9.31 -0.26 -20.46
C GLN A 106 -7.96 -0.42 -19.76
N LYS A 107 -6.98 -0.93 -20.52
CA LYS A 107 -5.61 -1.25 -20.01
C LYS A 107 -4.93 -0.09 -19.28
N LYS A 108 -5.18 1.17 -19.70
CA LYS A 108 -4.61 2.37 -19.07
C LYS A 108 -5.07 2.47 -17.60
N TYR A 109 -6.38 2.40 -17.38
CA TYR A 109 -6.98 2.55 -16.06
C TYR A 109 -6.74 1.32 -15.19
N VAL A 110 -6.75 0.11 -15.76
CA VAL A 110 -6.33 -1.13 -15.05
C VAL A 110 -4.93 -0.99 -14.47
N LYS A 111 -3.95 -0.58 -15.29
CA LYS A 111 -2.57 -0.38 -14.81
C LYS A 111 -2.47 0.67 -13.72
N MET A 112 -3.27 1.73 -13.80
CA MET A 112 -3.31 2.79 -12.80
C MET A 112 -3.84 2.28 -11.46
N VAL A 113 -4.96 1.55 -11.47
CA VAL A 113 -5.56 0.94 -10.28
C VAL A 113 -4.62 -0.10 -9.67
N ASP A 114 -4.06 -0.99 -10.49
CA ASP A 114 -3.11 -2.02 -10.03
C ASP A 114 -1.86 -1.39 -9.39
N LYS A 115 -1.36 -0.28 -9.96
CA LYS A 115 -0.24 0.48 -9.40
C LYS A 115 -0.60 1.08 -8.05
N ALA A 116 -1.78 1.67 -7.92
CA ALA A 116 -2.24 2.27 -6.68
C ALA A 116 -2.35 1.21 -5.56
N ILE A 117 -2.93 0.04 -5.85
CA ILE A 117 -3.05 -1.07 -4.89
C ILE A 117 -1.67 -1.57 -4.46
N LYS A 118 -0.76 -1.84 -5.42
CA LYS A 118 0.61 -2.29 -5.11
C LYS A 118 1.38 -1.30 -4.25
N GLU A 119 1.23 -0.01 -4.52
CA GLU A 119 1.88 1.05 -3.76
C GLU A 119 1.35 1.13 -2.32
N HIS A 120 0.04 1.00 -2.15
CA HIS A 120 -0.60 0.95 -0.83
C HIS A 120 -0.12 -0.26 -0.02
N ASP A 121 -0.12 -1.46 -0.61
CA ASP A 121 0.32 -2.68 0.07
C ASP A 121 1.80 -2.61 0.44
N ARG A 122 2.64 -2.03 -0.43
CA ARG A 122 4.05 -1.80 -0.11
C ARG A 122 4.22 -0.90 1.11
N LYS A 123 3.46 0.20 1.20
CA LYS A 123 3.51 1.12 2.34
C LYS A 123 3.09 0.44 3.65
N LEU A 124 2.05 -0.40 3.62
CA LEU A 124 1.62 -1.16 4.81
C LEU A 124 2.75 -2.07 5.34
N VAL A 125 3.42 -2.79 4.43
CA VAL A 125 4.53 -3.67 4.78
C VAL A 125 5.74 -2.87 5.31
N GLU A 126 6.07 -1.74 4.69
CA GLU A 126 7.15 -0.86 5.14
C GLU A 126 6.88 -0.29 6.55
N GLU A 127 5.64 0.13 6.83
CA GLU A 127 5.25 0.62 8.15
C GLU A 127 5.29 -0.46 9.23
N GLU A 128 4.83 -1.67 8.91
CA GLU A 128 4.88 -2.81 9.83
C GLU A 128 6.33 -3.20 10.16
N ASN A 129 7.18 -3.28 9.13
CA ASN A 129 8.60 -3.57 9.29
C ASN A 129 9.31 -2.51 10.14
N LYS A 130 9.01 -1.23 9.92
CA LYS A 130 9.57 -0.13 10.71
C LYS A 130 9.16 -0.24 12.18
N LYS A 131 7.88 -0.52 12.47
CA LYS A 131 7.39 -0.75 13.85
C LYS A 131 8.07 -1.95 14.49
N HIS A 132 8.26 -3.03 13.73
CA HIS A 132 8.93 -4.23 14.22
C HIS A 132 10.42 -3.97 14.55
N GLU A 133 11.13 -3.26 13.66
CA GLU A 133 12.54 -2.91 13.86
C GLU A 133 12.73 -1.99 15.08
N GLU A 134 11.84 -1.00 15.25
CA GLU A 134 11.84 -0.12 16.42
C GLU A 134 11.57 -0.89 17.71
N ALA A 135 10.62 -1.82 17.71
CA ALA A 135 10.33 -2.68 18.85
C ALA A 135 11.53 -3.59 19.21
N MET A 136 12.19 -4.16 18.19
CA MET A 136 13.38 -4.98 18.37
C MET A 136 14.53 -4.16 18.97
N LYS A 137 14.78 -2.95 18.47
CA LYS A 137 15.82 -2.05 19.01
C LYS A 137 15.55 -1.69 20.48
N LYS A 138 14.30 -1.37 20.83
CA LYS A 138 13.89 -1.10 22.22
C LYS A 138 14.12 -2.30 23.14
N ARG A 139 13.76 -3.50 22.69
CA ARG A 139 13.98 -4.75 23.43
C ARG A 139 15.48 -5.02 23.67
N LEU A 140 16.31 -4.89 22.62
CA LEU A 140 17.75 -5.06 22.73
C LEU A 140 18.40 -4.04 23.68
N ALA A 141 17.96 -2.78 23.65
CA ALA A 141 18.44 -1.75 24.56
C ALA A 141 18.06 -2.06 26.03
N HIS A 142 16.82 -2.50 26.26
CA HIS A 142 16.36 -2.95 27.57
C HIS A 142 17.19 -4.13 28.09
N ASP A 143 17.38 -5.17 27.27
CA ASP A 143 18.14 -6.37 27.67
C ASP A 143 19.60 -6.04 27.99
N ARG A 144 20.22 -5.13 27.24
CA ARG A 144 21.56 -4.61 27.54
C ARG A 144 21.61 -3.84 28.86
N LYS A 145 20.56 -3.09 29.21
CA LYS A 145 20.47 -2.39 30.50
C LYS A 145 20.33 -3.40 31.64
N VAL A 146 19.41 -4.35 31.55
CA VAL A 146 19.20 -5.40 32.56
C VAL A 146 20.47 -6.20 32.82
N LYS A 147 21.19 -6.62 31.75
CA LYS A 147 22.47 -7.33 31.89
C LYS A 147 23.54 -6.50 32.59
N ARG A 148 23.62 -5.19 32.29
CA ARG A 148 24.57 -4.28 32.97
C ARG A 148 24.22 -4.11 34.44
N ASP A 149 22.95 -3.93 34.76
CA ASP A 149 22.49 -3.73 36.14
C ASP A 149 22.70 -4.99 36.98
N LYS A 150 22.44 -6.18 36.43
CA LYS A 150 22.75 -7.46 37.07
C LYS A 150 24.25 -7.58 37.39
N LYS A 151 25.12 -7.32 36.40
CA LYS A 151 26.59 -7.34 36.60
C LYS A 151 27.06 -6.33 37.64
N LYS A 152 26.44 -5.13 37.71
CA LYS A 152 26.78 -4.13 38.72
C LYS A 152 26.39 -4.58 40.13
N ARG A 153 25.19 -5.14 40.29
CA ARG A 153 24.71 -5.68 41.57
C ARG A 153 25.61 -6.82 42.06
N GLU A 154 25.95 -7.76 41.17
CA GLU A 154 26.85 -8.88 41.51
C GLU A 154 28.23 -8.40 41.96
N ARG A 155 28.83 -7.40 41.28
CA ARG A 155 30.10 -6.80 41.71
C ARG A 155 29.99 -6.14 43.08
N ALA A 156 28.94 -5.36 43.32
CA ALA A 156 28.74 -4.70 44.61
C ALA A 156 28.61 -5.72 45.75
N ILE A 157 27.85 -6.80 45.53
CA ILE A 157 27.71 -7.90 46.49
C ILE A 157 29.07 -8.56 46.75
N ASN A 158 29.87 -8.81 45.72
CA ASN A 158 31.20 -9.42 45.89
C ASN A 158 32.16 -8.52 46.68
N ILE A 159 32.17 -7.21 46.38
CA ILE A 159 32.98 -6.25 47.13
C ILE A 159 32.57 -6.22 48.61
N GLN A 160 31.26 -6.19 48.90
CA GLN A 160 30.76 -6.22 50.27
C GLN A 160 31.13 -7.51 51.00
N LYS A 161 31.00 -8.66 50.33
CA LYS A 161 31.41 -9.96 50.89
C LYS A 161 32.91 -9.97 51.22
N GLU A 162 33.74 -9.48 50.31
CA GLU A 162 35.19 -9.44 50.50
C GLU A 162 35.58 -8.48 51.64
N ALA A 163 34.98 -7.29 51.69
CA ALA A 163 35.18 -6.33 52.77
C ALA A 163 34.79 -6.92 54.14
N TYR A 164 33.65 -7.62 54.21
CA TYR A 164 33.21 -8.30 55.42
C TYR A 164 34.18 -9.40 55.88
N VAL A 165 34.67 -10.23 54.95
CA VAL A 165 35.66 -11.27 55.27
C VAL A 165 36.96 -10.66 55.79
N ARG A 166 37.45 -9.57 55.18
CA ARG A 166 38.64 -8.87 55.68
C ARG A 166 38.42 -8.28 57.06
N ALA A 167 37.29 -7.60 57.30
CA ALA A 167 36.95 -7.03 58.59
C ALA A 167 36.87 -8.11 59.69
N MET A 168 36.24 -9.25 59.40
CA MET A 168 36.17 -10.37 60.36
C MET A 168 37.54 -10.98 60.65
N LYS A 169 38.41 -11.07 59.64
CA LYS A 169 39.80 -11.53 59.84
C LYS A 169 40.57 -10.56 60.75
N GLU A 170 40.46 -9.26 60.49
CA GLU A 170 41.11 -8.21 61.28
C GLU A 170 40.63 -8.20 62.74
N ILE A 171 39.33 -8.37 62.99
CA ILE A 171 38.77 -8.54 64.34
C ILE A 171 39.34 -9.79 65.02
N GLY A 172 39.40 -10.92 64.31
CA GLY A 172 39.96 -12.17 64.84
C GLY A 172 41.45 -12.09 65.15
N ASP A 173 42.22 -11.35 64.34
CA ASP A 173 43.65 -11.13 64.56
C ASP A 173 43.88 -10.19 65.78
N LEU A 174 43.08 -9.13 65.94
CA LEU A 174 43.09 -8.25 67.12
C LEU A 174 42.76 -9.01 68.43
N HIS A 175 41.79 -9.93 68.40
CA HIS A 175 41.45 -10.75 69.56
C HIS A 175 42.62 -11.64 70.00
N LYS A 176 43.38 -12.21 69.05
CA LYS A 176 44.54 -13.07 69.35
C LYS A 176 45.77 -12.30 69.83
N GLU A 177 45.92 -11.04 69.44
CA GLU A 177 46.99 -10.17 69.96
C GLU A 177 46.71 -9.76 71.41
N ASN A 178 45.45 -9.48 71.76
CA ASN A 178 45.06 -9.16 73.13
C ASN A 178 45.17 -10.37 74.08
N GLU A 179 44.90 -11.60 73.64
CA GLU A 179 45.07 -12.83 74.45
C GLU A 179 46.52 -13.24 74.69
N LYS A 180 47.49 -12.72 73.93
CA LYS A 180 48.93 -13.00 74.10
C LYS A 180 49.67 -11.93 74.90
N GLY A 181 48.97 -10.84 75.26
CA GLY A 181 49.49 -9.72 76.04
C GLY A 181 49.18 -9.78 77.54
N GLU A 182 48.44 -10.79 78.00
CA GLU A 182 48.26 -11.18 79.42
C GLU A 182 49.17 -12.36 79.78
#